data_AF-A0A354GPK7-F1
#
_entry.id   AF-A0A354GPK7-F1
#
_cell.length_a   1.000
_cell.length_b   1.000
_cell.length_c   1.000
_cell.angle_alpha   90.00
_cell.angle_beta   90.00
_cell.angle_gamma   90.00
#
_symmetry.space_group_name_H-M   'P 1'
#
loop_
_entity.id
_entity.type
_entity.pdbx_description
1 polymer ?
#
loop_
_entity_poly.entity_id
_entity_poly.type
_entity_poly.pdbx_seq_one_letter_code
_entity_poly.pdbx_strand_id
1 'polypeptide(L)'
;MPTTARAHFQEDVARARAILNHANLLPNGSDPEKLLRSDLLRSTWMFAVGALDAYFCDAYTDIVAATLASKSRQPAITLPEFFYDIRLPIRAVLEEYTNQNWRWRMAARKMMERESVVSLQKINGLFNKFFRKDHRFFNTLVFDAWICHPDAKPRMFGVRGAQFLILDKGDKVTARKDAGKRMEARFKNLIQRRHDCIHNCDRPRVSPQPLSTGGTVLKVIQDVEFLVHRCDEHIHAEFRYFLQGIGCSPATVTAAGY
;
A
#
# COMPACT_ATOMS: atom_id res chain seq x y z
N MET A 1 -12.61 12.62 13.96
CA MET A 1 -11.87 12.62 12.69
C MET A 1 -12.11 11.28 12.02
N PRO A 2 -12.49 11.21 10.73
CA PRO A 2 -12.60 9.92 10.07
C PRO A 2 -11.25 9.19 10.13
N THR A 3 -11.30 7.88 10.35
CA THR A 3 -10.15 7.00 10.44
C THR A 3 -9.36 7.04 9.11
N THR A 4 -8.06 7.34 9.18
CA THR A 4 -7.19 7.44 8.00
C THR A 4 -6.93 6.05 7.43
N ALA A 5 -6.61 5.95 6.13
CA ALA A 5 -6.20 4.68 5.50
C ALA A 5 -5.14 3.94 6.32
N ARG A 6 -4.23 4.70 6.92
CA ARG A 6 -3.16 4.21 7.80
C ARG A 6 -3.67 3.51 9.06
N ALA A 7 -4.67 4.08 9.71
CA ALA A 7 -5.25 3.50 10.92
C ALA A 7 -6.02 2.19 10.61
N HIS A 8 -6.81 2.14 9.53
CA HIS A 8 -7.44 0.89 9.08
C HIS A 8 -6.40 -0.20 8.81
N PHE A 9 -5.31 0.15 8.13
CA PHE A 9 -4.22 -0.78 7.87
C PHE A 9 -3.59 -1.34 9.16
N GLN A 10 -3.36 -0.49 10.17
CA GLN A 10 -2.81 -0.92 11.46
C GLN A 10 -3.74 -1.91 12.17
N GLU A 11 -5.05 -1.65 12.16
CA GLU A 11 -6.06 -2.56 12.70
C GLU A 11 -6.06 -3.91 11.95
N ASP A 12 -6.01 -3.88 10.61
CA ASP A 12 -5.98 -5.09 9.78
C ASP A 12 -4.72 -5.93 10.00
N VAL A 13 -3.56 -5.29 10.10
CA VAL A 13 -2.30 -5.98 10.37
C VAL A 13 -2.26 -6.50 11.81
N ALA A 14 -2.81 -5.78 12.78
CA ALA A 14 -2.93 -6.27 14.15
C ALA A 14 -3.80 -7.54 14.21
N ARG A 15 -4.91 -7.58 13.44
CA ARG A 15 -5.73 -8.79 13.26
C ARG A 15 -4.93 -9.94 12.65
N ALA A 16 -4.18 -9.69 11.58
CA ALA A 16 -3.31 -10.72 10.99
C ALA A 16 -2.28 -11.27 12.00
N ARG A 17 -1.66 -10.40 12.80
CA ARG A 17 -0.72 -10.81 13.86
C ARG A 17 -1.41 -11.65 14.94
N ALA A 18 -2.64 -11.33 15.31
CA ALA A 18 -3.40 -12.13 16.27
C ALA A 18 -3.68 -13.55 15.74
N ILE A 19 -4.09 -13.68 14.47
CA ILE A 19 -4.31 -14.99 13.83
C ILE A 19 -2.99 -15.78 13.77
N LEU A 20 -1.88 -15.14 13.42
CA LEU A 20 -0.56 -15.76 13.42
C LEU A 20 -0.18 -16.32 14.79
N ASN A 21 -0.35 -15.50 15.84
CA ASN A 21 -0.03 -15.89 17.20
C ASN A 21 -0.88 -17.09 17.63
N HIS A 22 -2.17 -17.06 17.32
CA HIS A 22 -3.07 -18.17 17.59
C HIS A 22 -2.63 -19.45 16.84
N ALA A 23 -2.34 -19.36 15.54
CA ALA A 23 -1.86 -20.47 14.74
C ALA A 23 -0.55 -21.07 15.29
N ASN A 24 0.32 -20.24 15.86
CA ASN A 24 1.59 -20.69 16.42
C ASN A 24 1.43 -21.51 17.71
N LEU A 25 0.38 -21.26 18.48
CA LEU A 25 0.07 -21.94 19.74
C LEU A 25 -0.68 -23.26 19.55
N LEU A 26 -1.24 -23.50 18.36
CA LEU A 26 -1.93 -24.75 18.08
C LEU A 26 -0.97 -25.94 18.13
N PRO A 27 -1.41 -27.08 18.69
CA PRO A 27 -0.75 -28.36 18.53
C PRO A 27 -0.47 -28.68 17.05
N ASN A 28 0.53 -29.52 16.79
CA ASN A 28 0.94 -29.90 15.44
C ASN A 28 1.39 -31.37 15.35
N GLY A 29 0.92 -32.20 16.30
CA GLY A 29 1.31 -33.60 16.42
C GLY A 29 0.58 -34.51 15.43
N SER A 30 -0.71 -34.22 15.19
CA SER A 30 -1.55 -34.96 14.24
C SER A 30 -1.69 -34.24 12.89
N ASP A 31 -2.12 -34.98 11.86
CA ASP A 31 -2.34 -34.39 10.53
C ASP A 31 -3.50 -33.38 10.49
N PRO A 32 -4.65 -33.60 11.14
CA PRO A 32 -5.70 -32.58 11.25
C PRO A 32 -5.22 -31.28 11.89
N GLU A 33 -4.39 -31.37 12.93
CA GLU A 33 -3.80 -30.21 13.61
C GLU A 33 -2.86 -29.42 12.69
N LYS A 34 -1.98 -30.11 11.96
CA LYS A 34 -1.09 -29.48 10.96
C LYS A 34 -1.89 -28.78 9.86
N LEU A 35 -3.01 -29.37 9.45
CA LEU A 35 -3.87 -28.85 8.39
C LEU A 35 -4.57 -27.55 8.85
N LEU A 36 -5.21 -27.58 10.02
CA LEU A 36 -5.83 -26.39 10.64
C LEU A 36 -4.80 -25.26 10.83
N ARG A 37 -3.60 -25.59 11.34
CA ARG A 37 -2.52 -24.62 11.49
C ARG A 37 -2.11 -24.01 10.14
N SER A 38 -1.96 -24.83 9.10
CA SER A 38 -1.64 -24.34 7.76
C SER A 38 -2.72 -23.42 7.20
N ASP A 39 -3.99 -23.71 7.46
CA ASP A 39 -5.12 -22.90 7.00
C ASP A 39 -5.17 -21.54 7.70
N LEU A 40 -4.91 -21.48 9.01
CA LEU A 40 -4.77 -20.22 9.73
C LEU A 40 -3.57 -19.40 9.27
N LEU A 41 -2.46 -20.05 8.95
CA LEU A 41 -1.29 -19.37 8.39
C LEU A 41 -1.58 -18.81 6.99
N ARG A 42 -2.36 -19.54 6.18
CA ARG A 42 -2.81 -19.07 4.86
C ARG A 42 -3.78 -17.90 4.97
N SER A 43 -4.77 -17.98 5.85
CA SER A 43 -5.70 -16.87 6.08
C SER A 43 -4.96 -15.63 6.58
N THR A 44 -3.99 -15.78 7.47
CA THR A 44 -3.11 -14.69 7.92
C THR A 44 -2.40 -14.02 6.75
N TRP A 45 -1.82 -14.79 5.83
CA TRP A 45 -1.18 -14.25 4.62
C TRP A 45 -2.17 -13.44 3.79
N MET A 46 -3.35 -14.00 3.53
CA MET A 46 -4.41 -13.34 2.76
C MET A 46 -4.86 -12.03 3.41
N PHE A 47 -5.03 -12.02 4.74
CA PHE A 47 -5.40 -10.83 5.51
C PHE A 47 -4.32 -9.76 5.42
N ALA A 48 -3.05 -10.10 5.64
CA ALA A 48 -1.95 -9.14 5.56
C ALA A 48 -1.83 -8.52 4.17
N VAL A 49 -1.84 -9.33 3.10
CA VAL A 49 -1.76 -8.81 1.72
C VAL A 49 -3.07 -8.12 1.31
N GLY A 50 -4.22 -8.49 1.88
CA GLY A 50 -5.48 -7.77 1.70
C GLY A 50 -5.45 -6.38 2.32
N ALA A 51 -4.85 -6.23 3.51
CA ALA A 51 -4.65 -4.95 4.17
C ALA A 51 -3.80 -4.00 3.32
N LEU A 52 -2.77 -4.51 2.65
CA LEU A 52 -1.94 -3.75 1.70
C LEU A 52 -2.79 -3.15 0.56
N ASP A 53 -3.62 -3.96 -0.07
CA ASP A 53 -4.50 -3.56 -1.19
C ASP A 53 -5.54 -2.53 -0.71
N ALA A 54 -6.21 -2.82 0.42
CA ALA A 54 -7.19 -1.92 1.03
C ALA A 54 -6.56 -0.56 1.39
N TYR A 55 -5.35 -0.56 1.95
CA TYR A 55 -4.62 0.67 2.26
C TYR A 55 -4.42 1.53 1.02
N PHE A 56 -3.90 0.99 -0.09
CA PHE A 56 -3.65 1.81 -1.28
C PHE A 56 -4.95 2.30 -1.95
N CYS A 57 -6.03 1.51 -1.91
CA CYS A 57 -7.35 1.93 -2.35
C CYS A 57 -7.89 3.10 -1.52
N ASP A 58 -7.86 2.98 -0.19
CA ASP A 58 -8.32 4.02 0.73
C ASP A 58 -7.41 5.26 0.65
N ALA A 59 -6.08 5.09 0.57
CA ALA A 59 -5.12 6.19 0.47
C ALA A 59 -5.31 7.01 -0.82
N TYR A 60 -5.48 6.34 -1.96
CA TYR A 60 -5.76 7.03 -3.22
C TYR A 60 -7.12 7.75 -3.17
N THR A 61 -8.13 7.10 -2.61
CA THR A 61 -9.45 7.69 -2.37
C THR A 61 -9.35 8.96 -1.53
N ASP A 62 -8.55 8.94 -0.47
CA ASP A 62 -8.35 10.07 0.43
C ASP A 62 -7.65 11.24 -0.25
N ILE A 63 -6.61 10.99 -1.06
CA ILE A 63 -5.94 12.04 -1.86
C ILE A 63 -6.90 12.71 -2.84
N VAL A 64 -7.69 11.92 -3.59
CA VAL A 64 -8.66 12.43 -4.55
C VAL A 64 -9.74 13.24 -3.83
N ALA A 65 -10.29 12.71 -2.74
CA ALA A 65 -11.32 13.39 -1.96
C ALA A 65 -10.80 14.70 -1.35
N ALA A 66 -9.59 14.71 -0.79
CA ALA A 66 -8.95 15.89 -0.21
C ALA A 66 -8.67 16.97 -1.27
N THR A 67 -8.27 16.57 -2.48
CA THR A 67 -8.07 17.49 -3.61
C THR A 67 -9.39 18.13 -4.05
N LEU A 68 -10.46 17.34 -4.21
CA LEU A 68 -11.80 17.83 -4.54
C LEU A 68 -12.36 18.77 -3.46
N ALA A 69 -12.19 18.40 -2.20
CA ALA A 69 -12.59 19.24 -1.08
C ALA A 69 -11.82 20.58 -1.08
N SER A 70 -10.53 20.55 -1.42
CA SER A 70 -9.71 21.75 -1.55
C SER A 70 -10.19 22.65 -2.70
N LYS A 71 -10.54 22.08 -3.86
CA LYS A 71 -11.15 22.82 -4.97
C LYS A 71 -12.50 23.44 -4.62
N SER A 72 -13.34 22.71 -3.87
CA SER A 72 -14.62 23.24 -3.38
C SER A 72 -14.42 24.45 -2.47
N ARG A 73 -13.41 24.41 -1.58
CA ARG A 73 -13.08 25.51 -0.66
C ARG A 73 -12.41 26.69 -1.37
N GLN A 74 -11.62 26.42 -2.41
CA GLN A 74 -10.88 27.44 -3.16
C GLN A 74 -11.16 27.29 -4.66
N PRO A 75 -12.28 27.84 -5.16
CA PRO A 75 -12.67 27.70 -6.56
C PRO A 75 -11.64 28.23 -7.56
N ALA A 76 -10.73 29.11 -7.13
CA ALA A 76 -9.67 29.66 -7.98
C ALA A 76 -8.52 28.68 -8.29
N ILE A 77 -8.34 27.58 -7.54
CA ILE A 77 -7.24 26.64 -7.80
C ILE A 77 -7.42 25.93 -9.15
N THR A 78 -6.34 25.69 -9.88
CA THR A 78 -6.39 25.00 -11.18
C THR A 78 -6.01 23.54 -11.00
N LEU A 79 -6.93 22.63 -11.30
CA LEU A 79 -6.63 21.21 -11.24
C LEU A 79 -5.87 20.79 -12.51
N PRO A 80 -4.92 19.85 -12.40
CA PRO A 80 -4.28 19.26 -13.57
C PRO A 80 -5.29 18.48 -14.43
N GLU A 81 -5.01 18.36 -15.73
CA GLU A 81 -5.91 17.73 -16.71
C GLU A 81 -6.34 16.31 -16.30
N PHE A 82 -5.40 15.49 -15.82
CA PHE A 82 -5.68 14.10 -15.41
C PHE A 82 -6.76 13.98 -14.33
N PHE A 83 -7.00 15.05 -13.55
CA PHE A 83 -7.99 15.07 -12.49
C PHE A 83 -9.42 15.14 -13.07
N TYR A 84 -9.58 15.75 -14.23
CA TYR A 84 -10.86 15.81 -14.95
C TYR A 84 -11.22 14.48 -15.61
N ASP A 85 -10.24 13.61 -15.84
CA ASP A 85 -10.47 12.24 -16.33
C ASP A 85 -10.98 11.28 -15.23
N ILE A 86 -10.99 11.72 -13.97
CA ILE A 86 -11.45 10.90 -12.84
C ILE A 86 -12.97 10.73 -12.92
N ARG A 87 -13.42 9.48 -13.12
CA ARG A 87 -14.83 9.13 -13.20
C ARG A 87 -15.45 9.00 -11.82
N LEU A 88 -16.26 9.98 -11.43
CA LEU A 88 -17.04 9.95 -10.19
C LEU A 88 -18.49 9.51 -10.46
N PRO A 89 -19.15 8.83 -9.50
CA PRO A 89 -20.57 8.51 -9.61
C PRO A 89 -21.43 9.78 -9.71
N ILE A 90 -22.36 9.83 -10.66
CA ILE A 90 -23.27 10.98 -10.88
C ILE A 90 -24.07 11.34 -9.61
N ARG A 91 -24.42 10.34 -8.80
CA ARG A 91 -25.10 10.53 -7.51
C ARG A 91 -24.31 11.45 -6.57
N ALA A 92 -22.99 11.34 -6.56
CA ALA A 92 -22.14 12.21 -5.77
C ALA A 92 -22.07 13.65 -6.32
N VAL A 93 -22.54 13.91 -7.54
CA VAL A 93 -22.65 15.26 -8.12
C VAL A 93 -24.02 15.87 -7.80
N LEU A 94 -25.09 15.07 -7.94
CA LEU A 94 -26.47 15.54 -7.90
C LEU A 94 -27.08 15.66 -6.50
N GLU A 95 -26.62 14.89 -5.52
CA GLU A 95 -27.20 14.90 -4.18
C GLU A 95 -26.56 15.94 -3.25
N GLU A 96 -27.37 16.48 -2.34
CA GLU A 96 -26.90 17.30 -1.23
C GLU A 96 -26.34 16.42 -0.10
N TYR A 97 -25.20 16.84 0.46
CA TYR A 97 -24.55 16.16 1.57
C TYR A 97 -24.26 17.15 2.67
N THR A 98 -24.68 16.83 3.91
CA THR A 98 -24.40 17.63 5.10
C THR A 98 -22.89 17.77 5.37
N ASN A 99 -22.11 16.75 4.98
CA ASN A 99 -20.66 16.76 5.07
C ASN A 99 -20.03 16.64 3.66
N GLN A 100 -19.48 17.74 3.15
CA GLN A 100 -18.87 17.76 1.83
C GLN A 100 -17.61 16.88 1.72
N ASN A 101 -16.86 16.67 2.80
CA ASN A 101 -15.70 15.77 2.75
C ASN A 101 -16.17 14.30 2.60
N TRP A 102 -17.26 13.95 3.28
CA TRP A 102 -17.87 12.61 3.19
C TRP A 102 -18.39 12.31 1.78
N ARG A 103 -19.02 13.30 1.13
CA ARG A 103 -19.45 13.23 -0.28
C ARG A 103 -18.31 12.77 -1.19
N TRP A 104 -17.17 13.45 -1.12
CA TRP A 104 -16.04 13.16 -2.02
C TRP A 104 -15.38 11.82 -1.71
N ARG A 105 -15.29 11.44 -0.43
CA ARG A 105 -14.75 10.13 -0.03
C ARG A 105 -15.64 8.98 -0.53
N MET A 106 -16.96 9.09 -0.40
CA MET A 106 -17.89 8.08 -0.92
C MET A 106 -17.86 7.97 -2.44
N ALA A 107 -17.73 9.11 -3.14
CA ALA A 107 -17.59 9.14 -4.58
C ALA A 107 -16.31 8.41 -5.05
N ALA A 108 -15.18 8.74 -4.43
CA ALA A 108 -13.89 8.16 -4.77
C ALA A 108 -13.78 6.69 -4.34
N ARG A 109 -14.41 6.28 -3.22
CA ARG A 109 -14.48 4.87 -2.82
C ARG A 109 -15.21 4.02 -3.86
N LYS A 110 -16.37 4.49 -4.36
CA LYS A 110 -17.12 3.78 -5.41
C LYS A 110 -16.35 3.66 -6.73
N MET A 111 -15.48 4.60 -7.05
CA MET A 111 -14.54 4.46 -8.16
C MET A 111 -13.55 3.33 -7.88
N MET A 112 -12.97 3.28 -6.68
CA MET A 112 -12.01 2.25 -6.30
C MET A 112 -12.63 0.87 -6.07
N GLU A 113 -13.93 0.74 -5.79
CA GLU A 113 -14.61 -0.56 -5.62
C GLU A 113 -14.55 -1.46 -6.88
N ARG A 114 -14.39 -0.86 -8.07
CA ARG A 114 -14.26 -1.59 -9.34
C ARG A 114 -12.82 -1.79 -9.77
N GLU A 115 -11.89 -1.20 -9.02
CA GLU A 115 -10.46 -1.27 -9.27
C GLU A 115 -9.83 -2.14 -8.19
N SER A 116 -8.74 -2.81 -8.53
CA SER A 116 -7.93 -3.48 -7.51
C SER A 116 -6.49 -3.01 -7.69
N VAL A 117 -5.82 -2.69 -6.59
CA VAL A 117 -4.44 -2.17 -6.62
C VAL A 117 -3.49 -3.35 -6.47
N VAL A 118 -3.61 -4.28 -7.41
CA VAL A 118 -3.01 -5.64 -7.32
C VAL A 118 -1.66 -5.68 -8.03
N SER A 119 -0.91 -4.57 -8.02
CA SER A 119 0.50 -4.55 -8.43
C SER A 119 1.20 -3.24 -8.02
N LEU A 120 2.52 -3.31 -7.83
CA LEU A 120 3.35 -2.10 -7.65
C LEU A 120 3.28 -1.16 -8.87
N GLN A 121 3.08 -1.70 -10.07
CA GLN A 121 2.91 -0.92 -11.29
C GLN A 121 1.63 -0.08 -11.25
N LYS A 122 0.51 -0.66 -10.78
CA LYS A 122 -0.75 0.07 -10.61
C LYS A 122 -0.61 1.15 -9.52
N ILE A 123 0.04 0.83 -8.39
CA ILE A 123 0.37 1.81 -7.34
C ILE A 123 1.15 2.98 -7.95
N ASN A 124 2.22 2.69 -8.67
CA ASN A 124 3.02 3.70 -9.35
C ASN A 124 2.15 4.58 -10.27
N GLY A 125 1.34 3.99 -11.15
CA GLY A 125 0.51 4.72 -12.10
C GLY A 125 -0.58 5.60 -11.45
N LEU A 126 -1.10 5.20 -10.29
CA LEU A 126 -2.09 5.97 -9.53
C LEU A 126 -1.45 7.15 -8.81
N PHE A 127 -0.39 6.89 -8.03
CA PHE A 127 0.17 7.89 -7.11
C PHE A 127 1.16 8.85 -7.77
N ASN A 128 1.92 8.41 -8.78
CA ASN A 128 2.96 9.27 -9.39
C ASN A 128 2.43 10.49 -10.13
N LYS A 129 1.11 10.56 -10.39
CA LYS A 129 0.44 11.76 -10.91
C LYS A 129 0.43 12.92 -9.90
N PHE A 130 0.52 12.59 -8.61
CA PHE A 130 0.55 13.55 -7.50
C PHE A 130 1.97 13.90 -7.06
N PHE A 131 3.00 13.26 -7.62
CA PHE A 131 4.37 13.40 -7.11
C PHE A 131 5.23 14.20 -8.07
N ARG A 132 6.21 14.91 -7.51
CA ARG A 132 7.23 15.61 -8.30
C ARG A 132 8.04 14.59 -9.12
N LYS A 133 8.52 14.99 -10.31
CA LYS A 133 9.15 14.08 -11.29
C LYS A 133 10.26 13.21 -10.69
N ASP A 134 11.13 13.78 -9.87
CA ASP A 134 12.26 13.08 -9.26
C ASP A 134 11.91 12.32 -7.97
N HIS A 135 10.72 12.58 -7.43
CA HIS A 135 10.20 12.00 -6.18
C HIS A 135 9.15 10.92 -6.45
N ARG A 136 9.06 10.42 -7.67
CA ARG A 136 8.14 9.33 -8.00
C ARG A 136 8.45 8.07 -7.20
N PHE A 137 7.41 7.30 -6.89
CA PHE A 137 7.57 6.00 -6.26
C PHE A 137 8.50 5.10 -7.06
N PHE A 138 9.31 4.34 -6.32
CA PHE A 138 10.26 3.38 -6.86
C PHE A 138 11.28 4.03 -7.83
N ASN A 139 11.52 5.34 -7.69
CA ASN A 139 12.66 6.00 -8.33
C ASN A 139 13.94 5.78 -7.51
N THR A 140 15.10 5.94 -8.15
CA THR A 140 16.41 5.67 -7.55
C THR A 140 16.68 6.45 -6.26
N LEU A 141 16.20 7.70 -6.14
CA LEU A 141 16.41 8.53 -4.94
C LEU A 141 15.67 7.99 -3.71
N VAL A 142 14.46 7.45 -3.92
CA VAL A 142 13.63 6.90 -2.84
C VAL A 142 14.22 5.59 -2.33
N PHE A 143 14.82 4.79 -3.21
CA PHE A 143 15.39 3.49 -2.86
C PHE A 143 16.59 3.58 -1.91
N ASP A 144 17.45 4.60 -2.02
CA ASP A 144 18.61 4.73 -1.12
C ASP A 144 18.17 4.87 0.34
N ALA A 145 17.18 5.74 0.59
CA ALA A 145 16.60 5.91 1.92
C ALA A 145 15.93 4.62 2.43
N TRP A 146 15.26 3.88 1.54
CA TRP A 146 14.56 2.65 1.92
C TRP A 146 15.53 1.50 2.21
N ILE A 147 16.60 1.33 1.43
CA ILE A 147 17.62 0.29 1.63
C ILE A 147 18.37 0.50 2.95
N CYS A 148 18.63 1.76 3.30
CA CYS A 148 19.34 2.14 4.52
C CYS A 148 18.46 2.14 5.78
N HIS A 149 17.15 1.97 5.64
CA HIS A 149 16.25 2.03 6.80
C HIS A 149 16.48 0.86 7.77
N PRO A 150 16.39 1.04 9.10
CA PRO A 150 16.58 -0.04 10.08
C PRO A 150 15.64 -1.24 9.89
N ASP A 151 14.42 -0.97 9.42
CA ASP A 151 13.44 -2.02 9.14
C ASP A 151 13.64 -2.72 7.79
N ALA A 152 14.52 -2.20 6.94
CA ALA A 152 14.81 -2.78 5.64
C ALA A 152 15.37 -4.19 5.81
N LYS A 153 14.82 -5.15 5.06
CA LYS A 153 15.23 -6.55 5.15
C LYS A 153 15.97 -6.96 3.87
N PRO A 154 17.09 -7.70 3.97
CA PRO A 154 17.84 -8.16 2.79
C PRO A 154 17.00 -8.96 1.79
N ARG A 155 15.93 -9.61 2.24
CA ARG A 155 14.99 -10.33 1.36
C ARG A 155 14.19 -9.43 0.41
N MET A 156 14.03 -8.14 0.74
CA MET A 156 13.35 -7.16 -0.13
C MET A 156 14.34 -6.53 -1.11
N PHE A 157 15.56 -6.21 -0.66
CA PHE A 157 16.50 -5.38 -1.43
C PHE A 157 17.77 -6.10 -1.92
N GLY A 158 18.04 -7.31 -1.43
CA GLY A 158 19.26 -8.07 -1.76
C GLY A 158 20.53 -7.59 -1.05
N VAL A 159 20.50 -6.46 -0.36
CA VAL A 159 21.66 -5.85 0.33
C VAL A 159 21.23 -5.30 1.69
N ARG A 160 22.14 -5.27 2.66
CA ARG A 160 21.93 -4.59 3.96
C ARG A 160 22.30 -3.10 3.83
N GLY A 161 21.64 -2.22 4.60
CA GLY A 161 21.95 -0.78 4.60
C GLY A 161 23.44 -0.47 4.82
N ALA A 162 24.07 -1.08 5.83
CA ALA A 162 25.50 -0.89 6.09
C ALA A 162 26.40 -1.32 4.91
N GLN A 163 26.03 -2.40 4.22
CA GLN A 163 26.76 -2.85 3.02
C GLN A 163 26.53 -1.89 1.85
N PHE A 164 25.30 -1.40 1.68
CA PHE A 164 24.97 -0.46 0.63
C PHE A 164 25.70 0.89 0.78
N LEU A 165 25.86 1.37 2.01
CA LEU A 165 26.50 2.66 2.30
C LEU A 165 27.98 2.70 1.88
N ILE A 166 28.70 1.58 2.02
CA ILE A 166 30.13 1.48 1.69
C ILE A 166 30.40 1.18 0.21
N LEU A 167 29.37 0.95 -0.61
CA LEU A 167 29.53 0.73 -2.05
C LEU A 167 29.98 2.02 -2.75
N ASP A 168 30.81 1.85 -3.79
CA ASP A 168 31.19 2.93 -4.70
C ASP A 168 30.01 3.38 -5.56
N LYS A 169 30.14 4.55 -6.21
CA LYS A 169 29.04 5.17 -6.96
C LYS A 169 28.47 4.24 -8.06
N GLY A 170 29.34 3.52 -8.77
CA GLY A 170 28.94 2.56 -9.79
C GLY A 170 28.15 1.39 -9.20
N ASP A 171 28.66 0.79 -8.14
CA ASP A 171 28.04 -0.34 -7.47
C ASP A 171 26.71 0.03 -6.80
N LYS A 172 26.57 1.26 -6.29
CA LYS A 172 25.30 1.78 -5.77
C LYS A 172 24.22 1.85 -6.85
N VAL A 173 24.58 2.20 -8.10
CA VAL A 173 23.61 2.22 -9.21
C VAL A 173 23.13 0.81 -9.51
N THR A 174 24.04 -0.16 -9.59
CA THR A 174 23.73 -1.57 -9.82
C THR A 174 22.87 -2.14 -8.69
N ALA A 175 23.28 -1.91 -7.43
CA ALA A 175 22.55 -2.36 -6.25
C ALA A 175 21.14 -1.77 -6.17
N ARG A 176 20.94 -0.49 -6.53
CA ARG A 176 19.61 0.12 -6.62
C ARG A 176 18.72 -0.58 -7.64
N LYS A 177 19.24 -0.83 -8.85
CA LYS A 177 18.50 -1.49 -9.92
C LYS A 177 18.08 -2.90 -9.52
N ASP A 178 18.98 -3.65 -8.90
CA ASP A 178 18.71 -5.01 -8.44
C ASP A 178 17.77 -5.03 -7.24
N ALA A 179 17.90 -4.06 -6.32
CA ALA A 179 16.97 -3.88 -5.21
C ALA A 179 15.54 -3.62 -5.71
N GLY A 180 15.39 -2.76 -6.72
CA GLY A 180 14.08 -2.50 -7.36
C GLY A 180 13.46 -3.77 -7.95
N LYS A 181 14.24 -4.53 -8.74
CA LYS A 181 13.78 -5.81 -9.32
C LYS A 181 13.40 -6.84 -8.26
N ARG A 182 14.20 -6.95 -7.18
CA ARG A 182 13.96 -7.89 -6.09
C ARG A 182 12.69 -7.54 -5.33
N MET A 183 12.51 -6.25 -5.03
CA MET A 183 11.30 -5.76 -4.37
C MET A 183 10.06 -6.02 -5.23
N GLU A 184 10.12 -5.71 -6.53
CA GLU A 184 9.03 -5.98 -7.46
C GLU A 184 8.69 -7.47 -7.54
N ALA A 185 9.69 -8.33 -7.72
CA ALA A 185 9.49 -9.78 -7.75
C ALA A 185 8.92 -10.31 -6.42
N ARG A 186 9.40 -9.77 -5.28
CA ARG A 186 8.91 -10.14 -3.96
C ARG A 186 7.42 -9.84 -3.83
N PHE A 187 7.00 -8.59 -4.08
CA PHE A 187 5.59 -8.21 -3.93
C PHE A 187 4.69 -8.83 -4.99
N LYS A 188 5.18 -9.04 -6.22
CA LYS A 188 4.47 -9.82 -7.23
C LYS A 188 4.13 -11.22 -6.71
N ASN A 189 5.09 -11.91 -6.10
CA ASN A 189 4.86 -13.24 -5.52
C ASN A 189 3.89 -13.21 -4.33
N LEU A 190 3.98 -12.19 -3.46
CA LEU A 190 3.07 -12.05 -2.32
C LEU A 190 1.61 -11.85 -2.75
N ILE A 191 1.42 -10.97 -3.73
CA ILE A 191 0.12 -10.63 -4.30
C ILE A 191 -0.44 -11.81 -5.10
N GLN A 192 0.38 -12.45 -5.94
CA GLN A 192 -0.03 -13.62 -6.70
C GLN A 192 -0.50 -14.74 -5.77
N ARG A 193 0.24 -15.02 -4.69
CA ARG A 193 -0.18 -16.06 -3.75
C ARG A 193 -1.52 -15.73 -3.08
N ARG A 194 -1.78 -14.47 -2.72
CA ARG A 194 -3.11 -14.07 -2.21
C ARG A 194 -4.20 -14.36 -3.24
N HIS A 195 -3.96 -13.98 -4.50
CA HIS A 195 -4.89 -14.27 -5.59
C HIS A 195 -5.15 -15.78 -5.71
N ASP A 196 -4.10 -16.60 -5.69
CA ASP A 196 -4.22 -18.05 -5.74
C ASP A 196 -4.98 -18.61 -4.54
N CYS A 197 -4.79 -18.07 -3.34
CA CYS A 197 -5.54 -18.48 -2.15
C CYS A 197 -7.04 -18.19 -2.27
N ILE A 198 -7.42 -17.04 -2.85
CA ILE A 198 -8.82 -16.62 -3.00
C ILE A 198 -9.51 -17.37 -4.13
N HIS A 199 -8.87 -17.44 -5.30
CA HIS A 199 -9.52 -17.90 -6.52
C HIS A 199 -9.25 -19.37 -6.83
N ASN A 200 -8.12 -19.91 -6.37
CA ASN A 200 -7.70 -21.29 -6.64
C ASN A 200 -7.59 -22.13 -5.36
N CYS A 201 -8.06 -21.62 -4.21
CA CYS A 201 -7.91 -22.25 -2.90
C CYS A 201 -6.45 -22.63 -2.57
N ASP A 202 -5.47 -21.86 -3.09
CA ASP A 202 -4.02 -22.09 -3.00
C ASP A 202 -3.56 -23.39 -3.69
N ARG A 203 -4.36 -23.93 -4.63
CA ARG A 203 -4.11 -25.18 -5.37
C ARG A 203 -3.56 -24.87 -6.77
N PRO A 204 -2.22 -24.77 -6.96
CA PRO A 204 -1.64 -24.59 -8.28
C PRO A 204 -1.84 -25.82 -9.20
N ARG A 205 -2.22 -26.98 -8.65
CA ARG A 205 -2.55 -28.21 -9.40
C ARG A 205 -3.69 -29.01 -8.75
N VAL A 206 -3.46 -29.59 -7.57
CA VAL A 206 -4.42 -30.51 -6.92
C VAL A 206 -4.54 -30.30 -5.41
N SER A 207 -3.45 -29.92 -4.72
CA SER A 207 -3.44 -29.69 -3.27
C SER A 207 -3.02 -28.25 -2.93
N PRO A 208 -3.51 -27.69 -1.81
CA PRO A 208 -3.07 -26.39 -1.33
C PRO A 208 -1.56 -26.39 -1.07
N GLN A 209 -0.87 -25.27 -1.30
CA GLN A 209 0.51 -25.13 -0.87
C GLN A 209 0.55 -25.04 0.68
N PRO A 210 1.20 -26.00 1.37
CA PRO A 210 1.22 -25.99 2.82
C PRO A 210 2.06 -24.82 3.36
N LEU A 211 1.61 -24.24 4.47
CA LEU A 211 2.38 -23.31 5.29
C LEU A 211 2.65 -23.98 6.63
N SER A 212 3.87 -24.47 6.81
CA SER A 212 4.28 -25.14 8.05
C SER A 212 4.88 -24.19 9.09
N THR A 213 5.44 -23.06 8.64
CA THR A 213 6.24 -22.17 9.49
C THR A 213 5.58 -20.80 9.63
N GLY A 214 5.18 -20.46 10.86
CA GLY A 214 4.66 -19.12 11.19
C GLY A 214 5.67 -18.01 10.87
N GLY A 215 6.96 -18.30 10.98
CA GLY A 215 8.03 -17.37 10.61
C GLY A 215 8.02 -16.95 9.14
N THR A 216 7.47 -17.76 8.23
CA THR A 216 7.30 -17.39 6.82
C THR A 216 6.23 -16.31 6.67
N VAL A 217 5.10 -16.48 7.35
CA VAL A 217 3.98 -15.51 7.32
C VAL A 217 4.35 -14.23 8.06
N LEU A 218 5.08 -14.32 9.18
CA LEU A 218 5.61 -13.14 9.89
C LEU A 218 6.46 -12.26 8.97
N LYS A 219 7.31 -12.86 8.13
CA LYS A 219 8.11 -12.11 7.15
C LYS A 219 7.23 -11.37 6.15
N VAL A 220 6.09 -11.94 5.74
CA VAL A 220 5.13 -11.27 4.85
C VAL A 220 4.48 -10.08 5.54
N ILE A 221 4.03 -10.23 6.78
CA ILE A 221 3.47 -9.11 7.56
C ILE A 221 4.49 -7.97 7.65
N GLN A 222 5.74 -8.28 7.99
CA GLN A 222 6.82 -7.29 8.06
C GLN A 222 7.11 -6.61 6.72
N ASP A 223 7.09 -7.36 5.60
CA ASP A 223 7.32 -6.80 4.27
C ASP A 223 6.18 -5.84 3.89
N VAL A 224 4.92 -6.24 4.16
CA VAL A 224 3.71 -5.43 3.93
C VAL A 224 3.71 -4.16 4.77
N GLU A 225 4.00 -4.26 6.07
CA GLU A 225 4.15 -3.11 6.96
C GLU A 225 5.22 -2.17 6.45
N PHE A 226 6.41 -2.69 6.12
CA PHE A 226 7.49 -1.86 5.59
C PHE A 226 7.03 -1.06 4.36
N LEU A 227 6.43 -1.73 3.37
CA LEU A 227 5.98 -1.06 2.15
C LEU A 227 4.94 0.02 2.45
N VAL A 228 3.90 -0.31 3.22
CA VAL A 228 2.85 0.66 3.56
C VAL A 228 3.42 1.84 4.33
N HIS A 229 4.26 1.61 5.34
CA HIS A 229 4.81 2.69 6.18
C HIS A 229 5.63 3.66 5.33
N ARG A 230 6.49 3.13 4.44
CA ARG A 230 7.31 3.97 3.57
C ARG A 230 6.51 4.69 2.50
N CYS A 231 5.49 4.04 1.95
CA CYS A 231 4.59 4.68 0.99
C CYS A 231 3.76 5.78 1.65
N ASP A 232 3.27 5.56 2.87
CA ASP A 232 2.45 6.51 3.64
C ASP A 232 3.20 7.81 3.93
N GLU A 233 4.43 7.70 4.45
CA GLU A 233 5.30 8.85 4.71
C GLU A 233 5.58 9.65 3.43
N HIS A 234 5.83 8.94 2.34
CA HIS A 234 6.13 9.55 1.05
C HIS A 234 4.89 10.22 0.42
N ILE A 235 3.72 9.56 0.50
CA ILE A 235 2.44 10.12 0.08
C ILE A 235 2.14 11.40 0.86
N HIS A 236 2.26 11.36 2.19
CA HIS A 236 1.98 12.51 3.04
C HIS A 236 2.89 13.69 2.68
N ALA A 237 4.18 13.44 2.43
CA ALA A 237 5.12 14.48 2.03
C ALA A 237 4.79 15.06 0.65
N GLU A 238 4.67 14.22 -0.39
CA GLU A 238 4.47 14.69 -1.76
C GLU A 238 3.08 15.29 -2.00
N PHE A 239 2.05 14.79 -1.31
CA PHE A 239 0.70 15.33 -1.47
C PHE A 239 0.60 16.80 -1.01
N ARG A 240 1.36 17.18 0.02
CA ARG A 240 1.45 18.58 0.46
C ARG A 240 2.07 19.46 -0.63
N TYR A 241 3.16 19.01 -1.25
CA TYR A 241 3.77 19.71 -2.37
C TYR A 241 2.84 19.80 -3.58
N PHE A 242 2.06 18.75 -3.84
CA PHE A 242 1.04 18.75 -4.88
C PHE A 242 -0.02 19.84 -4.65
N LEU A 243 -0.61 19.88 -3.44
CA LEU A 243 -1.63 20.89 -3.11
C LEU A 243 -1.09 22.32 -3.24
N GLN A 244 0.16 22.55 -2.82
CA GLN A 244 0.83 23.83 -3.04
C GLN A 244 1.01 24.14 -4.53
N GLY A 245 1.43 23.14 -5.32
CA GLY A 245 1.67 23.28 -6.76
C GLY A 245 0.41 23.61 -7.57
N ILE A 246 -0.76 23.18 -7.12
CA ILE A 246 -2.06 23.53 -7.75
C ILE A 246 -2.63 24.86 -7.22
N GLY A 247 -1.93 25.54 -6.30
CA GLY A 247 -2.30 26.87 -5.80
C GLY A 247 -3.10 26.89 -4.50
N CYS A 248 -3.16 25.79 -3.73
CA CYS A 248 -3.84 25.82 -2.43
C CYS A 248 -3.10 26.71 -1.42
N SER A 249 -3.86 27.50 -0.66
CA SER A 249 -3.28 28.28 0.45
C SER A 249 -2.74 27.39 1.58
N PRO A 250 -1.79 27.88 2.41
CA PRO A 250 -1.24 27.11 3.53
C PRO A 250 -2.32 26.59 4.49
N ALA A 251 -3.38 27.36 4.74
CA ALA A 251 -4.50 26.95 5.58
C ALA A 251 -5.26 25.76 4.98
N THR A 252 -5.46 25.75 3.66
CA THR A 252 -6.12 24.63 2.96
C THR A 252 -5.24 23.40 2.91
N VAL A 253 -3.93 23.54 2.72
CA VAL A 253 -3.00 22.40 2.79
C VAL A 253 -3.05 21.73 4.16
N THR A 254 -3.02 22.52 5.24
CA THR A 254 -3.14 22.01 6.61
C THR A 254 -4.50 21.35 6.88
N ALA A 255 -5.59 21.92 6.35
CA ALA A 255 -6.94 21.39 6.55
C ALA A 255 -7.33 20.25 5.60
N ALA A 256 -6.58 20.03 4.51
CA ALA A 256 -6.84 18.93 3.58
C ALA A 256 -6.54 17.59 4.26
N GLY A 257 -5.39 17.52 4.95
CA GLY A 257 -4.93 16.32 5.63
C GLY A 257 -4.71 15.13 4.68
N TYR A 258 -3.88 14.20 5.15
CA TYR A 258 -3.80 12.81 4.70
C TYR A 258 -3.41 12.00 5.92
#